data_AF-A0A5B9YB03-F1
#
_entry.id   AF-A0A5B9YB03-F1
#
_cell.length_a   1.000
_cell.length_b   1.000
_cell.length_c   1.000
_cell.angle_alpha   90.00
_cell.angle_beta   90.00
_cell.angle_gamma   90.00
#
_symmetry.space_group_name_H-M   'P 1'
#
loop_
_entity.id
_entity.type
_entity.pdbx_description
1 polymer ?
#
loop_
_entity_poly.entity_id
_entity_poly.type
_entity_poly.pdbx_seq_one_letter_code
_entity_poly.pdbx_strand_id
1 'polypeptide(L)' 'MIDSFAILNAEIEKLKKQQPTLKCGTVTSTSPFKVQFDGEDSSNTYKKPKSYTPTLNDRVCFLVQGNNYICLGGYE' A
#
# COMPACT_ATOMS: atom_id res chain seq x y z
N MET A 1 -23.58 21.22 24.65
CA MET A 1 -22.72 21.99 23.74
C MET A 1 -21.80 20.99 23.08
N ILE A 2 -21.82 20.84 21.75
CA ILE A 2 -20.96 19.88 21.06
C ILE A 2 -19.56 20.49 21.06
N ASP A 3 -18.56 19.73 21.48
CA ASP A 3 -17.19 20.23 21.54
C ASP A 3 -16.63 20.37 20.13
N SER A 4 -16.64 21.61 19.62
CA SER A 4 -16.13 21.95 18.29
C SER A 4 -14.67 21.54 18.09
N PHE A 5 -13.86 21.49 19.16
CA PHE A 5 -12.47 21.01 19.07
C PHE A 5 -12.42 19.50 18.86
N ALA A 6 -13.29 18.73 19.51
CA ALA A 6 -13.37 17.28 19.31
C ALA A 6 -13.79 16.93 17.87
N ILE A 7 -14.75 17.67 17.30
CA ILE A 7 -15.17 17.50 15.90
C ILE A 7 -14.01 17.81 14.95
N LEU A 8 -13.32 18.93 15.16
CA LEU A 8 -12.20 19.34 14.31
C LEU A 8 -11.07 18.30 14.33
N ASN A 9 -10.72 17.78 15.51
CA ASN A 9 -9.68 16.75 15.64
C ASN A 9 -10.09 15.43 14.95
N ALA A 10 -11.36 15.04 15.06
CA ALA A 10 -11.85 13.85 14.37
C ALA A 10 -11.77 14.00 12.83
N GLU A 11 -12.09 15.18 12.30
CA GLU A 11 -11.99 15.45 10.86
C GLU A 11 -10.52 15.49 10.40
N ILE A 12 -9.61 16.07 11.19
CA ILE A 12 -8.16 16.04 10.90
C ILE A 12 -7.63 14.60 10.81
N GLU A 13 -7.96 13.75 11.78
CA GLU A 13 -7.52 12.36 11.79
C GLU A 13 -8.12 11.56 10.63
N LYS A 14 -9.36 11.85 10.25
CA LYS A 14 -10.00 11.28 9.07
C LYS A 14 -9.29 11.71 7.77
N LEU A 15 -8.93 12.98 7.64
CA LEU A 15 -8.21 13.50 6.46
C LEU A 15 -6.80 12.93 6.36
N LYS A 16 -6.08 12.77 7.48
CA LYS A 16 -4.77 12.10 7.49
C LYS A 16 -4.85 10.66 6.97
N LYS A 17 -5.90 9.92 7.33
CA LYS A 17 -6.15 8.56 6.85
C LYS A 17 -6.51 8.48 5.35
N GLN A 18 -6.91 9.59 4.75
CA GLN A 18 -7.24 9.67 3.32
C GLN A 18 -6.05 10.02 2.43
N GLN A 19 -4.93 10.47 3.00
CA GLN A 19 -3.73 10.74 2.21
C GLN A 19 -3.15 9.43 1.68
N PRO A 20 -2.86 9.35 0.37
CA PRO A 20 -2.18 8.19 -0.18
C PRO A 20 -0.76 8.12 0.38
N THR A 21 -0.33 6.91 0.74
CA THR A 21 1.01 6.62 1.23
C THR A 21 1.77 5.75 0.24
N LEU A 22 3.09 5.84 0.23
CA LEU A 22 3.94 4.89 -0.48
C LEU A 22 4.26 3.72 0.44
N LYS A 23 4.15 2.50 -0.09
CA LYS A 23 4.69 1.29 0.53
C LYS A 23 5.62 0.57 -0.43
N CYS A 24 6.70 0.02 0.09
CA CYS A 24 7.63 -0.82 -0.65
C CYS A 24 7.60 -2.25 -0.08
N GLY A 25 7.96 -3.22 -0.90
CA GLY A 25 7.98 -4.61 -0.49
C GLY A 25 8.75 -5.52 -1.45
N THR A 26 8.79 -6.79 -1.10
CA THR A 26 9.46 -7.85 -1.85
C THR A 26 8.44 -8.81 -2.46
N VAL A 27 8.63 -9.17 -3.73
CA VAL A 27 7.85 -10.22 -4.39
C VAL A 27 8.21 -11.58 -3.83
N THR A 28 7.24 -12.26 -3.22
CA THR A 28 7.40 -13.59 -2.60
C THR A 28 6.82 -14.71 -3.46
N SER A 29 5.96 -14.37 -4.43
CA SER A 29 5.42 -15.30 -5.43
C SER A 29 5.00 -14.54 -6.69
N THR A 30 5.22 -15.14 -7.86
CA THR A 30 4.92 -14.52 -9.16
C THR A 30 3.57 -14.95 -9.72
N SER A 31 3.04 -16.10 -9.28
CA SER A 31 1.73 -16.62 -9.68
C SER A 31 1.12 -17.48 -8.55
N PRO A 32 0.24 -16.91 -7.70
CA PRO A 32 -0.28 -15.54 -7.75
C PRO A 32 0.76 -14.48 -7.40
N PHE A 33 0.59 -13.24 -7.89
CA PHE A 33 1.49 -12.13 -7.55
C PHE A 33 1.34 -11.76 -6.07
N LYS A 34 2.29 -12.19 -5.25
CA LYS A 34 2.34 -11.95 -3.81
C LYS A 34 3.50 -11.04 -3.45
N VAL A 35 3.23 -10.10 -2.55
CA VAL A 35 4.20 -9.13 -2.03
C VAL A 35 4.16 -9.14 -0.51
N GLN A 36 5.32 -9.05 0.12
CA GLN A 36 5.46 -8.77 1.54
C GLN A 36 5.96 -7.33 1.66
N PHE A 37 5.19 -6.45 2.30
CA PHE A 37 5.62 -5.08 2.52
C PHE A 37 6.69 -5.00 3.61
N ASP A 38 7.53 -3.97 3.52
CA ASP A 38 8.60 -3.74 4.50
C ASP A 38 8.00 -3.52 5.89
N GLY A 39 8.50 -4.27 6.88
CA GLY A 39 8.00 -4.22 8.26
C GLY A 39 6.69 -4.98 8.50
N GLU A 40 6.16 -5.69 7.49
CA GLU A 40 5.02 -6.61 7.65
C GLU A 40 5.50 -8.06 7.58
N ASP A 41 4.95 -8.93 8.44
CA ASP A 41 5.29 -10.36 8.47
C ASP A 41 4.48 -11.20 7.46
N SER A 42 3.42 -10.61 6.92
CA SER A 42 2.48 -11.29 6.05
C SER A 42 2.68 -10.93 4.59
N SER A 43 2.53 -11.92 3.72
CA SER A 43 2.51 -11.70 2.29
C SER A 43 1.11 -11.88 1.72
N ASN A 44 0.66 -10.89 0.94
CA ASN A 44 -0.69 -10.83 0.40
C ASN A 44 -0.67 -10.79 -1.13
N THR A 45 -1.82 -11.13 -1.74
CA THR A 45 -1.98 -11.15 -3.20
C THR A 45 -2.43 -9.78 -3.71
N TYR A 46 -1.78 -9.29 -4.77
CA TYR A 46 -2.07 -7.99 -5.35
C TYR A 46 -2.24 -8.03 -6.87
N LYS A 47 -2.76 -6.94 -7.43
CA LYS A 47 -2.74 -6.69 -8.88
C LYS A 47 -1.46 -5.97 -9.27
N LYS A 48 -0.98 -6.23 -10.48
CA LYS A 48 0.20 -5.58 -11.06
C LYS A 48 -0.11 -5.00 -12.46
N PRO A 49 0.66 -3.99 -12.91
CA PRO A 49 0.61 -3.56 -14.30
C PRO A 49 0.82 -4.74 -15.26
N LYS A 50 0.10 -4.76 -16.38
CA LYS A 50 0.23 -5.85 -17.38
C LYS A 50 1.64 -5.93 -17.97
N SER A 51 2.31 -4.78 -18.10
CA SER A 51 3.68 -4.66 -18.60
C SER A 51 4.75 -5.10 -17.60
N TYR A 52 4.40 -5.25 -16.31
CA TYR A 52 5.37 -5.67 -15.30
C TYR A 52 5.42 -7.20 -15.21
N THR A 53 6.58 -7.78 -15.48
CA THR A 53 6.84 -9.22 -15.35
C THR A 53 7.62 -9.47 -14.06
N PRO A 54 6.97 -9.90 -12.98
CA PRO A 54 7.62 -10.02 -11.68
C PRO A 54 8.54 -11.24 -11.63
N THR A 55 9.68 -11.07 -10.97
CA THR A 55 10.61 -12.12 -10.57
C THR A 55 10.57 -12.27 -9.05
N LEU A 56 10.91 -13.46 -8.56
CA LEU A 56 11.08 -13.67 -7.12
C LEU A 56 12.14 -12.72 -6.58
N ASN A 57 11.87 -12.15 -5.41
CA ASN A 57 12.70 -11.17 -4.72
C ASN A 57 12.78 -9.78 -5.36
N ASP A 58 12.01 -9.51 -6.42
CA ASP A 58 11.90 -8.14 -6.93
C ASP A 58 11.43 -7.18 -5.85
N ARG A 59 12.03 -5.99 -5.84
CA ARG A 59 11.58 -4.87 -5.02
C ARG A 59 10.51 -4.11 -5.77
N VAL A 60 9.37 -3.87 -5.13
CA VAL A 60 8.19 -3.26 -5.75
C VAL A 60 7.65 -2.13 -4.90
N CYS A 61 7.11 -1.10 -5.57
CA CYS A 61 6.51 0.05 -4.91
C CYS A 61 5.00 0.12 -5.18
N PHE A 62 4.25 0.57 -4.17
CA PHE A 62 2.81 0.68 -4.18
C PHE A 62 2.37 2.05 -3.72
N LEU A 63 1.38 2.62 -4.42
CA LEU A 63 0.55 3.68 -3.90
C LEU A 63 -0.62 3.07 -3.13
N VAL A 64 -0.78 3.45 -1.87
CA VAL A 64 -1.80 2.90 -0.96
C VAL A 64 -2.73 4.01 -0.50
N GLN A 65 -4.03 3.85 -0.75
CA GLN A 65 -5.06 4.77 -0.26
C GLN A 65 -6.23 3.98 0.33
N GLY A 66 -6.33 3.98 1.67
CA GLY A 66 -7.26 3.11 2.39
C GLY A 66 -6.99 1.63 2.08
N ASN A 67 -7.96 0.95 1.46
CA ASN A 67 -7.85 -0.46 1.07
C ASN A 67 -7.45 -0.64 -0.41
N ASN A 68 -7.13 0.43 -1.13
CA ASN A 68 -6.67 0.37 -2.51
C ASN A 68 -5.15 0.31 -2.59
N TYR A 69 -4.65 -0.71 -3.28
CA TYR A 69 -3.22 -0.97 -3.47
C TYR A 69 -2.91 -0.97 -4.96
N ILE A 70 -2.17 0.03 -5.41
CA ILE A 70 -1.79 0.20 -6.82
C ILE A 70 -0.30 -0.05 -6.94
N CYS A 71 0.08 -1.19 -7.52
CA CYS A 71 1.47 -1.49 -7.84
C CYS A 71 1.96 -0.56 -8.95
N LEU A 72 3.05 0.16 -8.70
CA LEU A 72 3.69 1.07 -9.65
C LEU A 72 4.71 0.35 -10.53
N GLY A 73 5.24 -0.79 -10.07
CA GLY A 73 6.23 -1.60 -10.78
C GLY A 73 7.37 -2.02 -9.86
N GLY A 74 8.37 -2.67 -10.46
CA GLY A 74 9.66 -2.94 -9.84
C GLY A 74 10.50 -1.66 -9.73
N TYR A 75 11.37 -1.59 -8.74
CA TYR A 75 12.38 -0.53 -8.60
C TYR A 75 13.72 -1.15 -8.16
N GLU A 76 14.82 -0.49 -8.51
CA GLU A 76 16.19 -0.84 -8.11
C GLU A 76 16.79 0.25 -7.21
#